data_AF-A0A355KRH0-F1
#
_entry.id   AF-A0A355KRH0-F1
#
_cell.length_a   1.000
_cell.length_b   1.000
_cell.length_c   1.000
_cell.angle_alpha   90.00
_cell.angle_beta   90.00
_cell.angle_gamma   90.00
#
_symmetry.space_group_name_H-M   'P 1'
#
loop_
_entity.id
_entity.type
_entity.pdbx_description
1 polymer ?
#
loop_
_entity_poly.entity_id
_entity_poly.type
_entity_poly.pdbx_seq_one_letter_code
_entity_poly.pdbx_strand_id
1 'polypeptide(L)'
;MMARLMQGFVQIYTGNGKGKTTAAFGAALRAAGNGFSVAFIQFLKPGTDAQLFAHLPAVHFRAFGRSHTEAGWYHKRLENELPPREIEEGWAFASETILTSTHDVVIIDELNVALLFDFISVESVIEVLQKRPKNREVIITGRGAPQSLIDLADLVTEMREIKHMYQRGVAARLGIEF
;
A
#
# COMPACT_ATOMS: atom_id res chain seq x y z
N MET A 1 -11.49 -11.57 -22.25
CA MET A 1 -10.48 -12.24 -21.40
C MET A 1 -11.19 -12.68 -20.13
N MET A 2 -11.12 -13.95 -19.73
CA MET A 2 -11.77 -14.41 -18.49
C MET A 2 -11.05 -13.80 -17.28
N ALA A 3 -11.80 -13.40 -16.25
CA ALA A 3 -11.24 -12.96 -14.98
C ALA A 3 -10.44 -14.10 -14.34
N ARG A 4 -9.21 -13.84 -13.85
CA ARG A 4 -8.40 -14.88 -13.22
C ARG A 4 -8.86 -15.22 -11.80
N LEU A 5 -9.31 -14.21 -11.05
CA LEU A 5 -10.03 -14.41 -9.79
C LEU A 5 -11.53 -14.45 -10.05
N MET A 6 -12.22 -15.43 -9.46
CA MET A 6 -13.69 -15.43 -9.43
C MET A 6 -14.24 -14.43 -8.41
N GLN A 7 -13.51 -14.24 -7.31
CA GLN A 7 -13.79 -13.28 -6.24
C GLN A 7 -12.44 -12.82 -5.67
N GLY A 8 -12.27 -11.52 -5.50
CA GLY A 8 -11.16 -10.88 -4.83
C GLY A 8 -11.62 -10.21 -3.53
N PHE A 9 -10.69 -10.07 -2.61
CA PHE A 9 -10.93 -9.61 -1.25
C PHE A 9 -10.10 -8.37 -0.91
N VAL A 10 -10.45 -7.73 0.20
CA VAL A 10 -9.68 -6.60 0.77
C VAL A 10 -8.87 -7.13 1.95
N GLN A 11 -7.56 -6.95 1.89
CA GLN A 11 -6.64 -7.31 2.96
C GLN A 11 -5.98 -6.07 3.55
N ILE A 12 -5.80 -6.05 4.87
CA ILE A 12 -5.06 -5.00 5.57
C ILE A 12 -3.91 -5.62 6.35
N TYR A 13 -2.69 -5.16 6.07
CA TYR A 13 -1.49 -5.48 6.84
C TYR A 13 -1.07 -4.25 7.66
N THR A 14 -1.39 -4.27 8.95
CA THR A 14 -1.15 -3.13 9.87
C THR A 14 -0.31 -3.52 11.08
N GLY A 15 -0.24 -2.65 12.09
CA GLY A 15 0.51 -2.87 13.32
C GLY A 15 1.94 -2.30 13.30
N ASN A 16 2.56 -2.29 14.47
CA ASN A 16 3.84 -1.60 14.69
C ASN A 16 5.09 -2.43 14.35
N GLY A 17 4.95 -3.73 14.15
CA GLY A 17 6.03 -4.64 13.80
C GLY A 17 6.49 -4.52 12.35
N LYS A 18 7.74 -4.94 12.11
CA LYS A 18 8.29 -5.15 10.76
C LYS A 18 7.54 -6.27 10.05
N GLY A 19 7.30 -6.08 8.75
CA GLY A 19 6.86 -7.14 7.84
C GLY A 19 5.71 -6.77 6.91
N LYS A 20 5.02 -5.64 7.12
CA LYS A 20 3.77 -5.30 6.39
C LYS A 20 4.02 -5.22 4.88
N THR A 21 4.93 -4.35 4.48
CA THR A 21 5.39 -4.20 3.09
C THR A 21 6.02 -5.48 2.58
N THR A 22 6.80 -6.20 3.38
CA THR A 22 7.43 -7.47 2.96
C THR A 22 6.40 -8.56 2.65
N ALA A 23 5.33 -8.66 3.44
CA ALA A 23 4.21 -9.56 3.16
C ALA A 23 3.48 -9.17 1.87
N ALA A 24 3.30 -7.87 1.63
CA ALA A 24 2.74 -7.36 0.39
C ALA A 24 3.65 -7.66 -0.83
N PHE A 25 4.97 -7.52 -0.71
CA PHE A 25 5.92 -7.98 -1.73
C PHE A 25 5.81 -9.49 -1.99
N GLY A 26 5.68 -10.30 -0.93
CA GLY A 26 5.45 -11.74 -1.06
C GLY A 26 4.14 -12.07 -1.79
N ALA A 27 3.08 -11.32 -1.54
CA ALA A 27 1.81 -11.44 -2.27
C ALA A 27 1.96 -11.06 -3.74
N ALA A 28 2.66 -9.97 -4.04
CA ALA A 28 2.97 -9.54 -5.41
C ALA A 28 3.75 -10.61 -6.17
N LEU A 29 4.81 -11.16 -5.56
CA LEU A 29 5.63 -12.21 -6.14
C LEU A 29 4.81 -13.49 -6.38
N ARG A 30 3.96 -13.89 -5.42
CA ARG A 30 3.09 -15.06 -5.56
C ARG A 30 2.11 -14.90 -6.71
N ALA A 31 1.46 -13.75 -6.82
CA ALA A 31 0.52 -13.45 -7.90
C ALA A 31 1.24 -13.45 -9.26
N ALA A 32 2.32 -12.68 -9.39
CA ALA A 32 3.12 -12.60 -10.61
C ALA A 32 3.67 -13.97 -11.05
N GLY A 33 4.17 -14.77 -10.10
CA GLY A 33 4.68 -16.12 -10.37
C GLY A 33 3.61 -17.11 -10.87
N ASN A 34 2.33 -16.82 -10.62
CA ASN A 34 1.18 -17.57 -11.17
C ASN A 34 0.54 -16.87 -12.39
N GLY A 35 1.25 -15.90 -12.98
CA GLY A 35 0.87 -15.20 -14.20
C GLY A 35 -0.19 -14.11 -14.01
N PHE A 36 -0.54 -13.73 -12.77
CA PHE A 36 -1.46 -12.63 -12.51
C PHE A 36 -0.75 -11.29 -12.69
N SER A 37 -1.49 -10.27 -13.09
CA SER A 37 -0.98 -8.89 -13.18
C SER A 37 -1.19 -8.16 -11.86
N VAL A 38 -0.17 -7.42 -11.42
CA VAL A 38 -0.15 -6.72 -10.13
C VAL A 38 0.14 -5.24 -10.33
N ALA A 39 -0.68 -4.37 -9.76
CA ALA A 39 -0.32 -2.97 -9.56
C ALA A 39 0.25 -2.82 -8.14
N PHE A 40 1.47 -2.30 -8.02
CA PHE A 40 2.10 -2.01 -6.74
C PHE A 40 2.28 -0.50 -6.60
N ILE A 41 1.49 0.11 -5.74
CA ILE A 41 1.40 1.56 -5.55
C ILE A 41 1.91 1.90 -4.16
N GLN A 42 2.89 2.78 -4.07
CA GLN A 42 3.58 3.08 -2.82
C GLN A 42 3.43 4.55 -2.44
N PHE A 43 3.00 4.82 -1.22
CA PHE A 43 2.88 6.17 -0.67
C PHE A 43 4.04 6.50 0.28
N LEU A 44 4.35 7.79 0.42
CA LEU A 44 5.29 8.35 1.41
C LEU A 44 6.72 7.77 1.34
N LYS A 45 7.15 7.33 0.16
CA LYS A 45 8.46 6.70 -0.06
C LYS A 45 9.10 7.19 -1.36
N PRO A 46 10.44 7.19 -1.46
CA PRO A 46 11.16 7.68 -2.64
C PRO A 46 10.97 6.81 -3.90
N GLY A 47 10.45 5.58 -3.75
CA GLY A 47 10.22 4.66 -4.87
C GLY A 47 11.45 3.87 -5.31
N THR A 48 12.48 3.77 -4.46
CA THR A 48 13.69 2.97 -4.71
C THR A 48 13.39 1.48 -4.95
N ASP A 49 12.27 1.00 -4.41
CA ASP A 49 11.78 -0.38 -4.58
C ASP A 49 11.41 -0.72 -6.03
N ALA A 50 11.30 0.26 -6.93
CA ALA A 50 11.06 0.01 -8.36
C ALA A 50 12.07 -0.98 -8.97
N GLN A 51 13.32 -0.97 -8.48
CA GLN A 51 14.38 -1.86 -8.96
C GLN A 51 14.09 -3.34 -8.62
N LEU A 52 13.37 -3.62 -7.54
CA LEU A 52 12.98 -4.99 -7.14
C LEU A 52 12.06 -5.64 -8.18
N PHE A 53 11.28 -4.83 -8.91
CA PHE A 53 10.33 -5.29 -9.90
C PHE A 53 10.87 -5.29 -11.34
N ALA A 54 12.12 -4.89 -11.56
CA ALA A 54 12.72 -4.83 -12.90
C ALA A 54 12.70 -6.19 -13.64
N HIS A 55 12.70 -7.29 -12.89
CA HIS A 55 12.66 -8.66 -13.43
C HIS A 55 11.28 -9.32 -13.30
N LEU A 56 10.26 -8.58 -12.86
CA LEU A 56 8.89 -9.05 -12.68
C LEU A 56 7.96 -8.22 -13.57
N PRO A 57 7.91 -8.48 -14.90
CA PRO A 57 7.15 -7.65 -15.85
C PRO A 57 5.64 -7.64 -15.58
N ALA A 58 5.13 -8.62 -14.83
CA ALA A 58 3.74 -8.66 -14.40
C ALA A 58 3.43 -7.70 -13.24
N VAL A 59 4.44 -7.07 -12.63
CA VAL A 59 4.28 -6.10 -11.54
C VAL A 59 4.53 -4.69 -12.04
N HIS A 60 3.48 -3.87 -12.10
CA HIS A 60 3.55 -2.48 -12.48
C HIS A 60 3.67 -1.60 -11.23
N PHE A 61 4.86 -1.03 -11.02
CA PHE A 61 5.17 -0.22 -9.84
C PHE A 61 4.97 1.28 -10.08
N ARG A 62 4.39 1.99 -9.09
CA ARG A 62 4.35 3.46 -9.01
C ARG A 62 4.54 3.90 -7.55
N ALA A 63 5.24 5.01 -7.35
CA ALA A 63 5.47 5.59 -6.03
C ALA A 63 5.15 7.09 -6.04
N PHE A 64 4.49 7.55 -4.99
CA PHE A 64 3.99 8.91 -4.75
C PHE A 64 4.43 9.42 -3.38
N GLY A 65 4.53 10.75 -3.23
CA GLY A 65 5.02 11.36 -2.00
C GLY A 65 6.54 11.23 -1.84
N ARG A 66 7.27 11.48 -2.94
CA ARG A 66 8.74 11.36 -2.99
C ARG A 66 9.43 12.57 -2.37
N SER A 67 8.75 13.71 -2.32
CA SER A 67 9.21 14.94 -1.67
C SER A 67 9.58 14.77 -0.19
N HIS A 68 9.16 13.67 0.45
CA HIS A 68 9.60 13.21 1.76
C HIS A 68 11.12 13.15 1.96
N THR A 69 11.89 12.92 0.89
CA THR A 69 13.35 12.81 0.99
C THR A 69 14.07 14.14 0.77
N GLU A 70 13.40 15.15 0.24
CA GLU A 70 13.99 16.46 -0.09
C GLU A 70 13.55 17.58 0.86
N ALA A 71 12.32 17.53 1.38
CA ALA A 71 11.73 18.58 2.23
C ALA A 71 11.62 18.22 3.73
N GLY A 72 11.96 16.98 4.10
CA GLY A 72 11.77 16.44 5.45
C GLY A 72 10.60 15.45 5.55
N TRP A 73 10.49 14.79 6.70
CA TRP A 73 9.42 13.82 6.98
C TRP A 73 8.05 14.52 7.03
N TYR A 74 7.04 13.93 6.40
CA TYR A 74 5.62 14.30 6.52
C TYR A 74 5.20 14.18 7.98
N HIS A 75 4.44 15.17 8.41
CA HIS A 75 3.72 15.18 9.68
C HIS A 75 2.23 15.01 9.42
N LYS A 76 1.48 14.72 10.48
CA LYS A 76 0.02 14.75 10.43
C LYS A 76 -0.44 16.15 10.04
N ARG A 77 -1.28 16.25 9.01
CA ARG A 77 -1.81 17.52 8.48
C ARG A 77 -2.54 18.29 9.58
N LEU A 78 -2.30 19.60 9.66
CA LEU A 78 -3.13 20.49 10.46
C LEU A 78 -4.42 20.85 9.71
N GLU A 79 -5.48 21.20 10.42
CA GLU A 79 -6.82 21.42 9.84
C GLU A 79 -6.82 22.41 8.67
N ASN A 80 -5.97 23.44 8.72
CA ASN A 80 -5.85 24.50 7.72
C ASN A 80 -4.82 24.24 6.61
N GLU A 81 -4.09 23.11 6.66
CA GLU A 81 -3.12 22.74 5.63
C GLU A 81 -3.81 21.96 4.51
N LEU A 82 -3.35 22.11 3.27
CA LEU A 82 -3.78 21.23 2.17
C LEU A 82 -2.98 19.93 2.19
N PRO A 83 -3.56 18.79 1.76
CA PRO A 83 -2.78 17.57 1.54
C PRO A 83 -1.64 17.82 0.54
N PRO A 84 -0.51 17.10 0.64
CA PRO A 84 0.53 17.20 -0.37
C PRO A 84 0.00 16.75 -1.73
N ARG A 85 0.16 17.59 -2.76
CA ARG A 85 -0.37 17.34 -4.10
C ARG A 85 0.00 15.97 -4.67
N GLU A 86 1.23 15.50 -4.46
CA GLU A 86 1.66 14.17 -4.92
C GLU A 86 0.85 13.02 -4.29
N ILE A 87 0.35 13.20 -3.07
CA ILE A 87 -0.47 12.22 -2.37
C ILE A 87 -1.89 12.22 -2.94
N GLU A 88 -2.44 13.39 -3.26
CA GLU A 88 -3.73 13.50 -3.95
C GLU A 88 -3.68 12.86 -5.33
N GLU A 89 -2.62 13.14 -6.11
CA GLU A 89 -2.38 12.52 -7.41
C GLU A 89 -2.19 11.00 -7.29
N GLY A 90 -1.47 10.55 -6.26
CA GLY A 90 -1.31 9.14 -5.94
C GLY A 90 -2.63 8.45 -5.60
N TRP A 91 -3.49 9.11 -4.84
CA TRP A 91 -4.80 8.57 -4.48
C TRP A 91 -5.74 8.51 -5.69
N ALA A 92 -5.73 9.53 -6.55
CA ALA A 92 -6.48 9.51 -7.80
C ALA A 92 -6.02 8.33 -8.69
N PHE A 93 -4.71 8.14 -8.83
CA PHE A 93 -4.14 7.01 -9.58
C PHE A 93 -4.52 5.65 -8.98
N ALA A 94 -4.44 5.50 -7.65
CA ALA A 94 -4.80 4.26 -6.97
C ALA A 94 -6.29 3.95 -7.10
N SER A 95 -7.14 4.96 -6.96
CA SER A 95 -8.60 4.85 -7.11
C SER A 95 -8.97 4.40 -8.52
N GLU A 96 -8.43 5.06 -9.54
CA GLU A 96 -8.61 4.65 -10.93
C GLU A 96 -8.09 3.23 -11.16
N THR A 97 -6.91 2.91 -10.63
CA THR A 97 -6.32 1.56 -10.75
C THR A 97 -7.22 0.49 -10.12
N ILE A 98 -7.85 0.75 -8.96
CA ILE A 98 -8.81 -0.17 -8.32
C ILE A 98 -10.09 -0.31 -9.14
N LEU A 99 -10.56 0.75 -9.80
CA LEU A 99 -11.86 0.73 -10.46
C LEU A 99 -11.80 0.24 -11.90
N THR A 100 -10.78 0.64 -12.66
CA THR A 100 -10.80 0.57 -14.13
C THR A 100 -9.71 -0.32 -14.72
N SER A 101 -8.59 -0.49 -14.03
CA SER A 101 -7.46 -1.24 -14.60
C SER A 101 -7.74 -2.73 -14.81
N THR A 102 -6.87 -3.40 -15.57
CA THR A 102 -6.91 -4.85 -15.83
C THR A 102 -6.05 -5.66 -14.85
N HIS A 103 -5.54 -5.04 -13.79
CA HIS A 103 -4.76 -5.74 -12.76
C HIS A 103 -5.65 -6.67 -11.95
N ASP A 104 -5.18 -7.89 -11.72
CA ASP A 104 -5.90 -8.84 -10.86
C ASP A 104 -5.72 -8.49 -9.37
N VAL A 105 -4.53 -7.99 -9.00
CA VAL A 105 -4.17 -7.61 -7.63
C VAL A 105 -3.69 -6.16 -7.61
N VAL A 106 -4.24 -5.36 -6.71
CA VAL A 106 -3.80 -3.97 -6.46
C VAL A 106 -3.28 -3.87 -5.03
N ILE A 107 -2.01 -3.51 -4.90
CA ILE A 107 -1.35 -3.33 -3.61
C ILE A 107 -1.12 -1.85 -3.41
N ILE A 108 -1.57 -1.33 -2.27
CA ILE A 108 -1.37 0.05 -1.86
C ILE A 108 -0.56 0.08 -0.56
N ASP A 109 0.74 0.25 -0.72
CA ASP A 109 1.69 0.28 0.39
C ASP A 109 1.71 1.66 1.07
N GLU A 110 1.66 1.65 2.40
CA GLU A 110 1.61 2.83 3.29
C GLU A 110 0.36 3.73 3.17
N LEU A 111 -0.72 3.28 2.54
CA LEU A 111 -1.99 4.03 2.51
C LEU A 111 -2.53 4.31 3.92
N ASN A 112 -2.41 3.36 4.85
CA ASN A 112 -2.86 3.59 6.23
C ASN A 112 -2.15 4.77 6.90
N VAL A 113 -0.89 5.03 6.54
CA VAL A 113 -0.14 6.17 7.08
C VAL A 113 -0.60 7.47 6.44
N ALA A 114 -0.89 7.47 5.13
CA ALA A 114 -1.48 8.62 4.45
C ALA A 114 -2.86 8.99 5.03
N LEU A 115 -3.65 7.99 5.45
CA LEU A 115 -4.91 8.18 6.16
C LEU A 115 -4.68 8.70 7.58
N LEU A 116 -3.73 8.14 8.32
CA LEU A 116 -3.37 8.58 9.67
C LEU A 116 -2.91 10.05 9.71
N PHE A 117 -2.29 10.52 8.63
CA PHE A 117 -1.84 11.89 8.46
C PHE A 117 -2.92 12.83 7.90
N ASP A 118 -4.16 12.35 7.74
CA ASP A 118 -5.30 13.10 7.20
C ASP A 118 -5.03 13.68 5.80
N PHE A 119 -4.18 13.02 4.99
CA PHE A 119 -3.90 13.40 3.60
C PHE A 119 -4.94 12.85 2.62
N ILE A 120 -5.56 11.73 2.97
CA ILE A 120 -6.63 11.07 2.21
C ILE A 120 -7.79 10.84 3.18
N SER A 121 -9.03 11.00 2.72
CA SER A 121 -10.20 10.71 3.57
C SER A 121 -10.50 9.21 3.59
N VAL A 122 -10.83 8.69 4.76
CA VAL A 122 -11.18 7.27 4.94
C VAL A 122 -12.43 6.91 4.14
N GLU A 123 -13.38 7.84 4.06
CA GLU A 123 -14.64 7.71 3.33
C GLU A 123 -14.39 7.49 1.84
N SER A 124 -13.42 8.23 1.25
CA SER A 124 -13.09 8.05 -0.17
C SER A 124 -12.50 6.65 -0.45
N VAL A 125 -11.69 6.12 0.47
CA VAL A 125 -11.14 4.76 0.36
C VAL A 125 -12.26 3.73 0.43
N ILE A 126 -13.16 3.86 1.40
CA ILE A 126 -14.31 2.96 1.56
C ILE A 126 -15.18 2.95 0.30
N GLU A 127 -15.50 4.13 -0.25
CA GLU A 127 -16.31 4.26 -1.46
C GLU A 127 -15.69 3.53 -2.66
N VAL A 128 -14.38 3.70 -2.87
CA VAL A 128 -13.63 3.03 -3.93
C VAL A 128 -13.61 1.51 -3.74
N LEU A 129 -13.36 1.04 -2.51
CA LEU A 129 -13.32 -0.39 -2.21
C LEU A 129 -14.67 -1.08 -2.36
N GLN A 130 -15.78 -0.39 -2.07
CA GLN A 130 -17.13 -0.90 -2.28
C GLN A 130 -17.52 -0.97 -3.76
N LYS A 131 -17.01 -0.04 -4.58
CA LYS A 131 -17.25 0.00 -6.03
C LYS A 131 -16.27 -0.88 -6.84
N ARG A 132 -15.25 -1.46 -6.20
CA ARG A 132 -14.23 -2.26 -6.88
C ARG A 132 -14.87 -3.45 -7.63
N PRO A 133 -14.32 -3.85 -8.79
CA PRO A 133 -14.74 -5.08 -9.45
C PRO A 133 -14.55 -6.31 -8.55
N LYS A 134 -15.55 -7.20 -8.51
CA LYS A 134 -15.59 -8.36 -7.60
C LYS A 134 -14.41 -9.30 -7.77
N ASN A 135 -13.76 -9.31 -8.92
CA ASN A 135 -12.61 -10.15 -9.26
C ASN A 135 -11.25 -9.48 -8.95
N ARG A 136 -11.23 -8.41 -8.14
CA ARG A 136 -10.02 -7.66 -7.82
C ARG A 136 -9.64 -7.82 -6.37
N GLU A 137 -8.43 -8.32 -6.15
CA GLU A 137 -7.81 -8.36 -4.83
C GLU A 137 -7.20 -6.99 -4.52
N VAL A 138 -7.42 -6.47 -3.31
CA VAL A 138 -6.80 -5.22 -2.86
C VAL A 138 -6.07 -5.46 -1.54
N ILE A 139 -4.78 -5.12 -1.48
CA ILE A 139 -3.97 -5.25 -0.27
C ILE A 139 -3.52 -3.85 0.15
N ILE A 140 -3.87 -3.44 1.36
CA ILE A 140 -3.50 -2.16 1.94
C ILE A 140 -2.51 -2.39 3.09
N THR A 141 -1.44 -1.61 3.12
CA THR A 141 -0.45 -1.69 4.21
C THR A 141 -0.31 -0.37 4.97
N GLY A 142 0.38 -0.45 6.10
CA GLY A 142 0.84 0.71 6.87
C GLY A 142 0.32 0.67 8.30
N ARG A 143 0.92 1.49 9.16
CA ARG A 143 0.53 1.59 10.57
C ARG A 143 -0.80 2.33 10.72
N GLY A 144 -1.54 2.03 11.79
CA GLY A 144 -2.72 2.81 12.18
C GLY A 144 -3.90 2.70 11.21
N ALA A 145 -4.21 1.49 10.73
CA ALA A 145 -5.40 1.28 9.91
C ALA A 145 -6.67 1.81 10.63
N PRO A 146 -7.47 2.69 10.00
CA PRO A 146 -8.73 3.16 10.55
C PRO A 146 -9.69 2.01 10.85
N GLN A 147 -10.45 2.10 11.95
CA GLN A 147 -11.38 1.04 12.37
C GLN A 147 -12.43 0.74 11.29
N SER A 148 -12.94 1.77 10.62
CA SER A 148 -13.91 1.60 9.54
C SER A 148 -13.37 0.84 8.32
N LEU A 149 -12.06 0.90 8.05
CA LEU A 149 -11.42 0.05 7.04
C LEU A 149 -11.18 -1.37 7.56
N ILE A 150 -10.84 -1.53 8.84
CA ILE A 150 -10.72 -2.85 9.48
C ILE A 150 -12.07 -3.58 9.40
N ASP A 151 -13.16 -2.90 9.70
CA ASP A 151 -14.52 -3.48 9.67
C ASP A 151 -14.97 -3.87 8.26
N LEU A 152 -14.47 -3.17 7.23
CA LEU A 152 -14.77 -3.45 5.83
C LEU A 152 -13.91 -4.57 5.23
N ALA A 153 -12.68 -4.75 5.74
CA ALA A 153 -11.73 -5.69 5.18
C ALA A 153 -12.10 -7.15 5.44
N ASP A 154 -11.84 -8.00 4.46
CA ASP A 154 -12.09 -9.44 4.55
C ASP A 154 -10.98 -10.16 5.36
N LEU A 155 -9.78 -9.59 5.38
CA LEU A 155 -8.64 -10.07 6.16
C LEU A 155 -7.87 -8.91 6.76
N VAL A 156 -7.59 -8.98 8.06
CA VAL A 156 -6.72 -8.03 8.76
C VAL A 156 -5.64 -8.79 9.51
N THR A 157 -4.38 -8.44 9.26
CA THR A 157 -3.23 -8.94 10.01
C THR A 157 -2.55 -7.79 10.73
N GLU A 158 -2.48 -7.87 12.06
CA GLU A 158 -1.73 -6.95 12.90
C GLU A 158 -0.34 -7.52 13.18
N MET A 159 0.69 -6.90 12.60
CA MET A 159 2.07 -7.22 12.90
C MET A 159 2.47 -6.53 14.20
N ARG A 160 2.58 -7.29 15.28
CA ARG A 160 3.02 -6.79 16.58
C ARG A 160 4.54 -6.87 16.70
N GLU A 161 5.15 -5.79 17.19
CA GLU A 161 6.59 -5.78 17.48
C GLU A 161 6.84 -6.50 18.80
N ILE A 162 7.23 -7.79 18.73
CA ILE A 162 7.65 -8.54 19.91
C ILE A 162 9.10 -8.20 20.29
N LYS A 163 9.96 -8.02 19.28
CA LYS A 163 11.36 -7.60 19.42
C LYS A 163 11.86 -7.04 18.09
N HIS A 164 12.70 -6.01 18.14
CA HIS A 164 13.33 -5.47 16.95
C HIS A 164 14.80 -5.13 17.21
N MET A 165 15.70 -5.50 16.29
CA MET A 165 17.15 -5.27 16.45
C MET A 165 17.52 -3.77 16.48
N TYR A 166 16.67 -2.91 15.92
CA TYR A 166 16.83 -1.46 16.03
C TYR A 166 16.88 -0.97 17.49
N GLN A 167 16.14 -1.63 18.40
CA GLN A 167 16.19 -1.32 19.84
C GLN A 167 17.57 -1.57 20.47
N ARG A 168 18.45 -2.30 19.78
CA ARG A 168 19.86 -2.54 20.15
C ARG A 168 20.84 -1.70 19.34
N GLY A 169 20.36 -0.68 18.63
CA GLY A 169 21.19 0.22 17.81
C GLY A 169 21.59 -0.32 16.44
N VAL A 170 21.00 -1.43 15.97
CA VAL A 170 21.29 -1.96 14.62
C VAL A 170 20.55 -1.10 13.58
N ALA A 171 21.33 -0.48 12.68
CA ALA A 171 20.81 0.30 11.56
C ALA A 171 20.15 -0.58 10.48
N ALA A 172 19.40 0.06 9.57
CA ALA A 172 18.79 -0.60 8.42
C ALA A 172 19.85 -1.16 7.46
N ARG A 173 19.58 -2.34 6.87
CA ARG A 173 20.51 -3.07 5.99
C ARG A 173 19.88 -3.33 4.63
N LEU A 174 20.70 -3.20 3.60
CA LEU A 174 20.35 -3.51 2.21
C LEU A 174 19.94 -4.99 2.07
N GLY A 175 18.85 -5.23 1.37
CA GLY A 175 18.25 -6.54 1.12
C GLY A 175 17.39 -7.08 2.26
N ILE A 176 17.31 -6.39 3.41
CA ILE A 176 16.53 -6.85 4.57
C ILE A 176 15.52 -5.80 5.07
N GLU A 177 15.96 -4.55 5.23
CA GLU A 177 15.10 -3.44 5.63
C GLU A 177 14.74 -2.52 4.45
N PHE A 178 15.64 -2.38 3.47
CA PHE A 178 15.46 -1.64 2.22
C PHE A 178 16.27 -2.29 1.10
#